data_AF-A0A8I2DYP7-F1
#
_entry.id   AF-A0A8I2DYP7-F1
#
_cell.length_a   1.000
_cell.length_b   1.000
_cell.length_c   1.000
_cell.angle_alpha   90.00
_cell.angle_beta   90.00
_cell.angle_gamma   90.00
#
_symmetry.space_group_name_H-M   'P 1'
#
loop_
_entity.id
_entity.type
_entity.pdbx_description
1 polymer ?
#
loop_
_entity_poly.entity_id
_entity_poly.type
_entity_poly.pdbx_seq_one_letter_code
_entity_poly.pdbx_strand_id
1 'polypeptide(L)'
;MSPDVDLTAAMPGPHPLRNGFLRLDQRVFEAVAARTWPGADPLLPRLSRGANHGVLWFGAAAALAASRTPRARRAAARGIASLGLASLTINTIGKRSVRRTRPVLDPVPLVRQLKRQPITTSFPSGHAASAAAFATGVALESPAWGAAVAPVAAAVALSRVYTGVHFPSDVVAGAALGVGAAFAVRAVVPTRAQHTPPARPRAEVPALPGGEGLVMVANVGSGTSDRVRALCDALPDAEVVECEPGDVRAELEKAAGHARVLGVCGGDGTVNAAAEIALRHGLPLAVLPGGTLNHFAYDLGVEDVRDLCGALERGEGVRVDVGRFASGGRRGVFLNTFSLGVYPELVHERERWSPRIGGWPAGVLAAVRVLRADRHPLEAEVRGRRRPLWMLFAGNGTYHRRGLASGRRLDLADGQLDVRVVHGGRRPALRLLSAALAGPLTRSPAHAAVQVPRLRLSGVAPGTLMAFDGELTETEGDLTLEKLPEALTVYRPLPGGGLLS
;
A
#
# COMPACT_ATOMS: atom_id res chain seq x y z
N MET A 1 27.31 -39.84 -48.48
CA MET A 1 26.15 -40.56 -47.94
C MET A 1 25.35 -39.57 -47.09
N SER A 2 24.31 -38.97 -47.69
CA SER A 2 23.36 -38.11 -46.99
C SER A 2 22.29 -39.02 -46.39
N PRO A 3 21.85 -38.84 -45.13
CA PRO A 3 20.77 -39.66 -44.59
C PRO A 3 19.49 -39.32 -45.35
N ASP A 4 18.87 -40.36 -45.93
CA ASP A 4 17.56 -40.27 -46.55
C ASP A 4 16.54 -39.77 -45.52
N VAL A 5 15.95 -38.61 -45.79
CA VAL A 5 14.83 -38.09 -45.03
C VAL A 5 13.61 -38.88 -45.44
N ASP A 6 13.15 -39.75 -44.54
CA ASP A 6 11.92 -40.51 -44.71
C ASP A 6 10.69 -39.58 -44.69
N LEU A 7 10.15 -39.29 -45.88
CA LEU A 7 8.93 -38.51 -46.10
C LEU A 7 7.64 -39.31 -45.78
N THR A 8 7.76 -40.57 -45.33
CA THR A 8 6.62 -41.44 -44.98
C THR A 8 6.35 -41.57 -43.48
N ALA A 9 7.13 -40.88 -42.64
CA ALA A 9 6.80 -40.76 -41.23
C ALA A 9 5.39 -40.18 -41.06
N ALA A 10 4.46 -41.00 -40.56
CA ALA A 10 3.07 -40.63 -40.35
C ALA A 10 2.99 -39.34 -39.52
N MET A 11 2.51 -38.27 -40.15
CA MET A 11 2.19 -37.02 -39.47
C MET A 11 1.31 -37.34 -38.25
N PRO A 12 1.61 -36.83 -37.05
CA PRO A 12 0.80 -37.11 -35.87
C PRO A 12 -0.67 -36.82 -36.18
N GLY A 13 -1.51 -37.84 -36.05
CA GLY A 13 -2.89 -37.84 -36.50
C GLY A 13 -3.70 -36.65 -35.94
N PRO A 14 -4.73 -36.19 -36.67
CA PRO A 14 -5.51 -35.02 -36.29
C PRO A 14 -6.15 -35.21 -34.91
N HIS A 15 -5.67 -34.49 -33.89
CA HIS A 15 -6.35 -34.42 -32.59
C HIS A 15 -7.73 -33.77 -32.79
N PRO A 16 -8.84 -34.51 -32.65
CA PRO A 16 -10.18 -34.03 -33.02
C PRO A 16 -10.59 -32.80 -32.20
N LEU A 17 -10.20 -32.75 -30.93
CA LEU A 17 -10.44 -31.61 -30.03
C LEU A 17 -9.65 -30.37 -30.46
N ARG A 18 -8.37 -30.52 -30.82
CA ARG A 18 -7.53 -29.42 -31.31
C ARG A 18 -8.08 -28.86 -32.62
N ASN A 19 -8.49 -29.73 -33.53
CA ASN A 19 -9.06 -29.31 -34.81
C ASN A 19 -10.43 -28.67 -34.66
N GLY A 20 -11.26 -29.16 -33.73
CA GLY A 20 -12.53 -28.53 -33.35
C GLY A 20 -12.33 -27.12 -32.80
N PHE A 21 -11.35 -26.94 -31.90
CA PHE A 21 -10.99 -25.63 -31.35
C PHE A 21 -10.51 -24.65 -32.42
N LEU A 22 -9.59 -25.07 -33.30
CA LEU A 22 -9.07 -24.21 -34.37
C LEU A 22 -10.17 -23.80 -35.35
N ARG A 23 -11.11 -24.70 -35.66
CA ARG A 23 -12.28 -24.38 -36.51
C ARG A 23 -13.21 -23.38 -35.84
N LEU A 24 -13.47 -23.52 -34.54
CA LEU A 24 -14.29 -22.58 -33.79
C LEU A 24 -13.64 -21.18 -33.77
N ASP A 25 -12.34 -21.13 -33.50
CA ASP A 25 -11.56 -19.89 -33.42
C ASP A 25 -11.51 -19.15 -34.78
N GLN A 26 -11.41 -19.91 -35.88
CA GLN A 26 -11.52 -19.41 -37.25
C GLN A 26 -12.94 -18.87 -37.55
N ARG A 27 -14.00 -19.60 -37.19
CA ARG A 27 -15.39 -19.16 -37.40
C ARG A 27 -15.71 -17.87 -36.64
N VAL A 28 -15.23 -17.77 -35.40
CA VAL A 28 -15.41 -16.54 -34.59
C VAL A 28 -14.65 -15.38 -35.22
N PHE A 29 -13.42 -15.61 -35.69
CA PHE A 29 -12.68 -14.60 -36.44
C PHE A 29 -13.42 -14.12 -37.68
N GLU A 30 -13.90 -15.04 -38.53
CA GLU A 30 -14.65 -14.73 -39.75
C GLU A 30 -15.96 -13.98 -39.44
N ALA A 31 -16.68 -14.37 -38.40
CA ALA A 31 -17.89 -13.67 -37.96
C ALA A 31 -17.60 -12.24 -37.51
N VAL A 32 -16.47 -11.98 -36.86
CA VAL A 32 -16.03 -10.62 -36.49
C VAL A 32 -15.58 -9.84 -37.72
N ALA A 33 -14.84 -10.47 -38.63
CA ALA A 33 -14.33 -9.85 -39.85
C ALA A 33 -15.46 -9.43 -40.81
N ALA A 34 -16.49 -10.27 -40.97
CA ALA A 34 -17.63 -10.04 -41.85
C ALA A 34 -18.63 -9.00 -41.31
N ARG A 35 -18.61 -8.70 -40.02
CA ARG A 35 -19.60 -7.79 -39.40
C ARG A 35 -19.20 -6.32 -39.59
N THR A 36 -20.15 -5.48 -39.95
CA THR A 36 -20.01 -4.02 -40.02
C THR A 36 -20.57 -3.36 -38.78
N TRP A 37 -19.72 -2.63 -38.06
CA TRP A 37 -20.09 -1.94 -36.82
C TRP A 37 -20.06 -0.43 -37.05
N PRO A 38 -21.18 0.29 -36.83
CA PRO A 38 -21.22 1.74 -36.98
C PRO A 38 -20.11 2.43 -36.16
N GLY A 39 -19.29 3.26 -36.81
CA GLY A 39 -18.21 4.03 -36.16
C GLY A 39 -16.94 3.25 -35.77
N ALA A 40 -16.91 1.92 -35.90
CA ALA A 40 -15.76 1.11 -35.51
C ALA A 40 -14.57 1.22 -36.49
N ASP A 41 -14.84 1.42 -37.78
CA ASP A 41 -13.83 1.51 -38.85
C ASP A 41 -12.82 2.65 -38.65
N PRO A 42 -13.19 3.88 -38.26
CA PRO A 42 -12.21 4.92 -37.93
C PRO A 42 -11.61 4.78 -36.53
N LEU A 43 -12.34 4.23 -35.56
CA LEU A 43 -11.96 4.23 -34.14
C LEU A 43 -11.01 3.08 -33.75
N LEU A 44 -11.35 1.84 -34.10
CA LEU A 44 -10.60 0.66 -33.66
C LEU A 44 -9.17 0.58 -34.24
N PRO A 45 -8.92 0.92 -35.52
CA PRO A 45 -7.55 0.99 -36.05
C PRO A 45 -6.72 2.13 -35.45
N ARG A 46 -7.34 3.23 -35.00
CA ARG A 46 -6.64 4.32 -34.28
C ARG A 46 -6.28 3.89 -32.86
N LEU A 47 -7.22 3.27 -32.14
CA LEU A 47 -6.98 2.66 -30.83
C LEU A 47 -5.86 1.62 -30.87
N SER A 48 -5.89 0.71 -31.85
CA SER A 48 -4.82 -0.28 -32.01
C SER A 48 -3.45 0.35 -32.25
N ARG A 49 -3.38 1.51 -32.94
CA ARG A 49 -2.12 2.23 -33.15
C ARG A 49 -1.67 2.97 -31.88
N GLY A 50 -2.59 3.60 -31.15
CA GLY A 50 -2.28 4.26 -29.88
C GLY A 50 -1.80 3.28 -28.80
N ALA A 51 -2.24 2.03 -28.86
CA ALA A 51 -1.78 0.96 -27.98
C ALA A 51 -0.37 0.43 -28.34
N ASN A 52 0.23 0.85 -29.47
CA ASN A 52 1.61 0.47 -29.80
C ASN A 52 2.59 1.05 -28.78
N HIS A 53 3.61 0.26 -28.44
CA HIS A 53 4.67 0.63 -27.49
C HIS A 53 4.16 1.06 -26.10
N GLY A 54 2.90 0.76 -25.77
CA GLY A 54 2.30 1.11 -24.48
C GLY A 54 1.93 2.59 -24.32
N VAL A 55 2.00 3.42 -25.37
CA VAL A 55 1.77 4.88 -25.28
C VAL A 55 0.41 5.21 -24.67
N LEU A 56 -0.66 4.53 -25.13
CA LEU A 56 -2.00 4.67 -24.56
C LEU A 56 -2.02 4.41 -23.03
N TRP A 57 -1.30 3.39 -22.58
CA TRP A 57 -1.28 2.98 -21.17
C TRP A 57 -0.45 3.93 -20.31
N PHE A 58 0.66 4.44 -20.84
CA PHE A 58 1.42 5.51 -20.16
C PHE A 58 0.61 6.81 -20.07
N GLY A 59 -0.14 7.17 -21.12
CA GLY A 59 -1.07 8.30 -21.09
C GLY A 59 -2.19 8.13 -20.06
N ALA A 60 -2.82 6.95 -20.03
CA ALA A 60 -3.83 6.62 -19.02
C ALA A 60 -3.26 6.65 -17.60
N ALA A 61 -2.05 6.14 -17.38
CA ALA A 61 -1.36 6.20 -16.10
C ALA A 61 -1.06 7.64 -15.67
N ALA A 62 -0.64 8.50 -16.59
CA ALA A 62 -0.40 9.93 -16.32
C ALA A 62 -1.71 10.65 -15.95
N ALA A 63 -2.80 10.38 -16.67
CA ALA A 63 -4.13 10.93 -16.35
C ALA A 63 -4.62 10.47 -14.96
N LEU A 64 -4.47 9.18 -14.64
CA LEU A 64 -4.76 8.65 -13.30
C LEU A 64 -3.91 9.36 -12.23
N ALA A 65 -2.61 9.50 -12.45
CA ALA A 65 -1.71 10.18 -11.52
C ALA A 65 -2.05 11.68 -11.34
N ALA A 66 -2.58 12.32 -12.38
CA ALA A 66 -3.00 13.72 -12.35
C ALA A 66 -4.22 13.99 -11.45
N SER A 67 -5.02 12.96 -11.12
CA SER A 67 -6.11 13.08 -10.13
C SER A 67 -5.62 13.35 -8.70
N ARG A 68 -4.30 13.33 -8.45
CA ARG A 68 -3.61 13.61 -7.18
C ARG A 68 -4.01 12.76 -5.97
N THR A 69 -4.97 11.85 -6.09
CA THR A 69 -5.29 10.92 -5.02
C THR A 69 -4.16 9.89 -4.85
N PRO A 70 -3.72 9.58 -3.61
CA PRO A 70 -2.68 8.58 -3.37
C PRO A 70 -3.04 7.20 -3.97
N ARG A 71 -4.34 6.85 -3.93
CA ARG A 71 -4.85 5.60 -4.47
C ARG A 71 -4.73 5.52 -5.99
N ALA A 72 -5.05 6.58 -6.73
CA ALA A 72 -4.89 6.60 -8.18
C ALA A 72 -3.41 6.54 -8.61
N ARG A 73 -2.51 7.23 -7.90
CA ARG A 73 -1.06 7.16 -8.17
C ARG A 73 -0.52 5.73 -7.99
N ARG A 74 -0.95 5.01 -6.96
CA ARG A 74 -0.59 3.60 -6.77
C ARG A 74 -1.20 2.69 -7.83
N ALA A 75 -2.47 2.92 -8.19
CA ALA A 75 -3.13 2.18 -9.26
C ALA A 75 -2.39 2.34 -10.60
N ALA A 76 -1.99 3.58 -10.94
CA ALA A 76 -1.17 3.87 -12.12
C ALA A 76 0.19 3.16 -12.08
N ALA A 77 0.91 3.26 -10.95
CA ALA A 77 2.20 2.60 -10.77
C ALA A 77 2.10 1.07 -10.89
N ARG A 78 1.09 0.46 -10.25
CA ARG A 78 0.83 -0.99 -10.35
C ARG A 78 0.44 -1.39 -11.78
N GLY A 79 -0.39 -0.59 -12.45
CA GLY A 79 -0.75 -0.79 -13.86
C GLY A 79 0.49 -0.83 -14.76
N ILE A 80 1.39 0.16 -14.63
CA ILE A 80 2.65 0.21 -15.38
C ILE A 80 3.55 -0.98 -15.05
N ALA A 81 3.73 -1.31 -13.76
CA ALA A 81 4.55 -2.44 -13.34
C ALA A 81 4.02 -3.77 -13.91
N SER A 82 2.69 -3.97 -13.88
CA SER A 82 2.02 -5.14 -14.43
C SER A 82 2.18 -5.23 -15.95
N LEU A 83 2.01 -4.11 -16.66
CA LEU A 83 2.27 -4.01 -18.09
C LEU A 83 3.72 -4.33 -18.44
N GLY A 84 4.68 -3.81 -17.66
CA GLY A 84 6.10 -4.07 -17.83
C GLY A 84 6.44 -5.55 -17.69
N LEU A 85 5.91 -6.19 -16.65
CA LEU A 85 6.08 -7.64 -16.43
C LEU A 85 5.46 -8.44 -17.58
N ALA A 86 4.22 -8.16 -17.98
CA ALA A 86 3.56 -8.85 -19.10
C ALA A 86 4.35 -8.70 -20.40
N SER A 87 4.85 -7.49 -20.68
CA SER A 87 5.65 -7.19 -21.88
C SER A 87 6.98 -7.96 -21.89
N LEU A 88 7.64 -8.06 -20.73
CA LEU A 88 8.84 -8.86 -20.58
C LEU A 88 8.54 -10.34 -20.84
N THR A 89 7.54 -10.91 -20.18
CA THR A 89 7.15 -12.33 -20.32
C THR A 89 6.81 -12.70 -21.76
N ILE A 90 6.11 -11.84 -22.49
CA ILE A 90 5.73 -12.11 -23.89
C ILE A 90 6.95 -12.06 -24.81
N ASN A 91 7.84 -11.10 -24.63
CA ASN A 91 9.00 -10.95 -25.49
C ASN A 91 10.08 -12.01 -25.23
N THR A 92 10.17 -12.54 -24.01
CA THR A 92 11.16 -13.58 -23.65
C THR A 92 10.65 -14.99 -23.89
N ILE A 93 9.43 -15.29 -23.44
CA ILE A 93 8.89 -16.65 -23.39
C ILE A 93 7.76 -16.78 -24.42
N GLY A 94 6.77 -15.89 -24.38
CA GLY A 94 5.52 -16.05 -25.14
C GLY A 94 5.70 -16.18 -26.65
N LYS A 95 6.50 -15.31 -27.27
CA LYS A 95 6.72 -15.34 -28.73
C LYS A 95 7.49 -16.57 -29.21
N ARG A 96 8.17 -17.29 -28.31
CA ARG A 96 8.93 -18.52 -28.62
C ARG A 96 8.12 -19.79 -28.34
N SER A 97 6.96 -19.70 -27.69
CA SER A 97 6.19 -20.87 -27.25
C SER A 97 5.39 -21.57 -28.34
N VAL A 98 4.75 -20.82 -29.26
CA VAL A 98 3.92 -21.40 -30.33
C VAL A 98 4.17 -20.66 -31.64
N ARG A 99 4.65 -21.40 -32.66
CA ARG A 99 4.77 -20.88 -34.03
C ARG A 99 3.40 -20.94 -34.72
N ARG A 100 2.51 -20.01 -34.36
CA ARG A 100 1.22 -19.84 -35.01
C ARG A 100 1.29 -18.80 -36.12
N THR A 101 0.74 -19.14 -37.29
CA THR A 101 0.54 -18.22 -38.41
C THR A 101 -0.59 -17.22 -38.09
N ARG A 102 -0.50 -16.01 -38.66
CA ARG A 102 -1.55 -14.98 -38.51
C ARG A 102 -2.79 -15.34 -39.36
N PRO A 103 -3.99 -14.82 -39.01
CA PRO A 103 -5.17 -14.98 -39.84
C PRO A 103 -4.95 -14.48 -41.27
N VAL A 104 -5.62 -15.12 -42.24
CA VAL A 104 -5.66 -14.64 -43.62
C VAL A 104 -6.53 -13.38 -43.68
N LEU A 105 -6.08 -12.37 -44.43
CA LEU A 105 -6.72 -11.04 -44.47
C LEU A 105 -7.82 -10.90 -45.52
N ASP A 106 -7.99 -11.87 -46.42
CA ASP A 106 -9.03 -11.87 -47.48
C ASP A 106 -10.44 -11.54 -46.96
N PRO A 107 -10.90 -12.04 -45.79
CA PRO A 107 -12.21 -11.67 -45.25
C PRO A 107 -12.25 -10.30 -44.55
N VAL A 108 -11.13 -9.58 -44.41
CA VAL A 108 -11.01 -8.32 -43.67
C VAL A 108 -10.97 -7.12 -44.63
N PRO A 109 -11.96 -6.21 -44.59
CA PRO A 109 -11.98 -5.01 -45.42
C PRO A 109 -10.68 -4.19 -45.35
N LEU A 110 -10.18 -3.72 -46.50
CA LEU A 110 -8.93 -2.94 -46.63
C LEU A 110 -8.84 -1.75 -45.66
N VAL A 111 -9.95 -1.07 -45.39
CA VAL A 111 -10.02 0.07 -44.46
C VAL A 111 -9.68 -0.30 -43.00
N ARG A 112 -9.83 -1.58 -42.63
CA ARG A 112 -9.55 -2.11 -41.28
C ARG A 112 -8.13 -2.66 -41.14
N GLN A 113 -7.48 -2.97 -42.26
CA GLN A 113 -6.14 -3.56 -42.24
C GLN A 113 -5.10 -2.54 -41.77
N LEU A 114 -4.14 -2.98 -40.97
CA LEU A 114 -3.03 -2.13 -40.54
C LEU A 114 -2.08 -1.89 -41.72
N LYS A 115 -1.62 -0.63 -41.89
CA LYS A 115 -0.65 -0.24 -42.93
C LYS A 115 0.65 -1.05 -42.92
N ARG A 116 1.05 -1.59 -41.75
CA ARG A 116 2.20 -2.48 -41.61
C ARG A 116 1.78 -3.72 -40.83
N GLN A 117 1.88 -4.87 -41.47
CA GLN A 117 1.57 -6.16 -40.86
C GLN A 117 2.78 -6.67 -40.05
N PRO A 118 2.57 -7.24 -38.85
CA PRO A 118 3.69 -7.75 -38.05
C PRO A 118 4.23 -9.07 -38.63
N ILE A 119 5.54 -9.14 -38.87
CA ILE A 119 6.24 -10.33 -39.41
C ILE A 119 6.53 -11.43 -38.38
N THR A 120 6.14 -11.22 -37.12
CA THR A 120 6.38 -12.17 -36.01
C THR A 120 5.16 -13.05 -35.75
N THR A 121 5.33 -14.14 -34.98
CA THR A 121 4.28 -15.10 -34.59
C THR A 121 3.02 -14.41 -34.05
N SER A 122 1.85 -15.00 -34.32
CA SER A 122 0.56 -14.45 -33.87
C SER A 122 0.27 -14.72 -32.39
N PHE A 123 0.87 -15.75 -31.80
CA PHE A 123 0.57 -16.18 -30.45
C PHE A 123 1.69 -15.85 -29.45
N PRO A 124 1.36 -15.40 -28.22
CA PRO A 124 0.10 -14.79 -27.78
C PRO A 124 0.01 -13.31 -28.19
N SER A 125 -1.18 -12.70 -28.10
CA SER A 125 -1.35 -11.27 -28.43
C SER A 125 -0.73 -10.36 -27.39
N GLY A 126 0.34 -9.64 -27.76
CA GLY A 126 1.03 -8.67 -26.91
C GLY A 126 0.14 -7.51 -26.46
N HIS A 127 -0.61 -6.91 -27.39
CA HIS A 127 -1.52 -5.79 -27.07
C HIS A 127 -2.63 -6.20 -26.09
N ALA A 128 -3.22 -7.39 -26.26
CA ALA A 128 -4.24 -7.89 -25.36
C ALA A 128 -3.68 -8.14 -23.95
N ALA A 129 -2.46 -8.68 -23.87
CA ALA A 129 -1.79 -8.90 -22.60
C ALA A 129 -1.42 -7.59 -21.89
N SER A 130 -0.83 -6.61 -22.59
CA SER A 130 -0.52 -5.30 -22.00
C SER A 130 -1.78 -4.57 -21.53
N ALA A 131 -2.86 -4.65 -22.32
CA ALA A 131 -4.15 -4.07 -21.97
C ALA A 131 -4.75 -4.71 -20.70
N ALA A 132 -4.82 -6.05 -20.67
CA ALA A 132 -5.34 -6.79 -19.54
C ALA A 132 -4.47 -6.62 -18.29
N ALA A 133 -3.14 -6.61 -18.44
CA ALA A 133 -2.21 -6.40 -17.32
C ALA A 133 -2.35 -5.02 -16.70
N PHE A 134 -2.43 -3.97 -17.52
CA PHE A 134 -2.61 -2.61 -17.03
C PHE A 134 -3.97 -2.46 -16.34
N ALA A 135 -5.07 -2.85 -17.00
CA ALA A 135 -6.42 -2.72 -16.44
C ALA A 135 -6.60 -3.53 -15.15
N THR A 136 -6.10 -4.78 -15.12
CA THR A 136 -6.13 -5.61 -13.90
C THR A 136 -5.26 -5.03 -12.80
N GLY A 137 -4.05 -4.56 -13.13
CA GLY A 137 -3.16 -3.89 -12.18
C GLY A 137 -3.81 -2.66 -11.55
N VAL A 138 -4.50 -1.83 -12.34
CA VAL A 138 -5.28 -0.68 -11.84
C VAL A 138 -6.45 -1.17 -10.96
N ALA A 139 -7.21 -2.16 -11.42
CA ALA A 139 -8.38 -2.69 -10.71
C ALA A 139 -8.03 -3.29 -9.34
N LEU A 140 -6.87 -3.94 -9.22
CA LEU A 140 -6.39 -4.51 -7.95
C LEU A 140 -6.09 -3.43 -6.89
N GLU A 141 -5.78 -2.19 -7.28
CA GLU A 141 -5.64 -1.06 -6.34
C GLU A 141 -6.94 -0.27 -6.17
N SER A 142 -7.67 -0.04 -7.26
CA SER A 142 -8.94 0.69 -7.26
C SER A 142 -9.93 0.05 -8.23
N PRO A 143 -10.96 -0.65 -7.73
CA PRO A 143 -12.00 -1.22 -8.57
C PRO A 143 -12.70 -0.19 -9.45
N ALA A 144 -12.93 1.03 -8.92
CA ALA A 144 -13.57 2.12 -9.67
C ALA A 144 -12.72 2.58 -10.86
N TRP A 145 -11.41 2.82 -10.65
CA TRP A 145 -10.52 3.16 -11.76
C TRP A 145 -10.29 1.98 -12.71
N GLY A 146 -10.29 0.76 -12.19
CA GLY A 146 -10.27 -0.47 -12.98
C GLY A 146 -11.47 -0.56 -13.91
N ALA A 147 -12.67 -0.29 -13.39
CA ALA A 147 -13.92 -0.25 -14.16
C ALA A 147 -13.90 0.85 -15.23
N ALA A 148 -13.28 2.01 -14.95
CA ALA A 148 -13.12 3.07 -15.94
C ALA A 148 -12.14 2.69 -17.08
N VAL A 149 -11.08 1.95 -16.77
CA VAL A 149 -10.04 1.56 -17.75
C VAL A 149 -10.41 0.28 -18.52
N ALA A 150 -11.21 -0.61 -17.92
CA ALA A 150 -11.56 -1.91 -18.50
C ALA A 150 -12.22 -1.85 -19.89
N PRO A 151 -13.16 -0.93 -20.18
CA PRO A 151 -13.74 -0.79 -21.53
C PRO A 151 -12.69 -0.46 -22.59
N VAL A 152 -11.71 0.39 -22.27
CA VAL A 152 -10.62 0.74 -23.19
C VAL A 152 -9.72 -0.48 -23.44
N ALA A 153 -9.41 -1.26 -22.39
CA ALA A 153 -8.64 -2.50 -22.53
C ALA A 153 -9.38 -3.56 -23.37
N ALA A 154 -10.68 -3.73 -23.15
CA ALA A 154 -11.52 -4.61 -23.95
C ALA A 154 -11.57 -4.15 -25.41
N ALA A 155 -11.72 -2.85 -25.68
CA ALA A 155 -11.71 -2.29 -27.03
C ALA A 155 -10.37 -2.51 -27.74
N VAL A 156 -9.24 -2.33 -27.05
CA VAL A 156 -7.91 -2.61 -27.59
C VAL A 156 -7.76 -4.10 -27.92
N ALA A 157 -8.16 -5.00 -27.01
CA ALA A 157 -8.13 -6.45 -27.24
C ALA A 157 -8.98 -6.84 -28.46
N LEU A 158 -10.21 -6.34 -28.54
CA LEU A 158 -11.15 -6.58 -29.63
C LEU A 158 -10.65 -6.04 -30.97
N SER A 159 -10.00 -4.88 -30.97
CA SER A 159 -9.41 -4.28 -32.17
C SER A 159 -8.39 -5.20 -32.86
N ARG A 160 -7.74 -6.11 -32.11
CA ARG A 160 -6.76 -7.06 -32.67
C ARG A 160 -7.41 -8.19 -33.47
N VAL A 161 -8.61 -8.60 -33.08
CA VAL A 161 -9.42 -9.53 -33.88
C VAL A 161 -10.01 -8.76 -35.08
N TYR A 162 -10.58 -7.58 -34.83
CA TYR A 162 -11.24 -6.76 -35.84
C TYR A 162 -10.33 -6.33 -37.01
N THR A 163 -9.07 -6.02 -36.73
CA THR A 163 -8.08 -5.60 -37.75
C THR A 163 -7.38 -6.77 -38.45
N GLY A 164 -7.78 -8.02 -38.17
CA GLY A 164 -7.28 -9.19 -38.89
C GLY A 164 -5.95 -9.76 -38.40
N VAL A 165 -5.38 -9.22 -37.32
CA VAL A 165 -3.98 -9.48 -36.94
C VAL A 165 -3.80 -10.63 -35.96
N HIS A 166 -4.86 -11.04 -35.27
CA HIS A 166 -4.84 -12.12 -34.27
C HIS A 166 -6.16 -12.89 -34.28
N PHE A 167 -6.09 -14.17 -33.93
CA PHE A 167 -7.28 -14.95 -33.63
C PHE A 167 -7.85 -14.61 -32.25
N PRO A 168 -9.15 -14.83 -32.01
CA PRO A 168 -9.77 -14.65 -30.68
C PRO A 168 -9.01 -15.39 -29.57
N SER A 169 -8.55 -16.61 -29.81
CA SER A 169 -7.77 -17.35 -28.81
C SER A 169 -6.38 -16.76 -28.53
N ASP A 170 -5.73 -16.10 -29.49
CA ASP A 170 -4.47 -15.38 -29.25
C ASP A 170 -4.70 -14.21 -28.29
N VAL A 171 -5.87 -13.55 -28.40
CA VAL A 171 -6.29 -12.44 -27.55
C VAL A 171 -6.65 -12.94 -26.15
N VAL A 172 -7.41 -14.03 -26.03
CA VAL A 172 -7.74 -14.64 -24.73
C VAL A 172 -6.49 -15.11 -24.01
N ALA A 173 -5.57 -15.80 -24.70
CA ALA A 173 -4.31 -16.24 -24.11
C ALA A 173 -3.43 -15.04 -23.69
N GLY A 174 -3.35 -14.00 -24.52
CA GLY A 174 -2.68 -12.75 -24.18
C GLY A 174 -3.27 -12.12 -22.92
N ALA A 175 -4.60 -11.97 -22.87
CA ALA A 175 -5.30 -11.39 -21.72
C ALA A 175 -5.06 -12.20 -20.43
N ALA A 176 -5.13 -13.53 -20.49
CA ALA A 176 -4.86 -14.42 -19.36
C ALA A 176 -3.43 -14.25 -18.82
N LEU A 177 -2.43 -14.17 -19.70
CA LEU A 177 -1.04 -13.88 -19.32
C LEU A 177 -0.92 -12.50 -18.67
N GLY A 178 -1.61 -11.49 -19.22
CA GLY A 178 -1.62 -10.15 -18.67
C GLY A 178 -2.21 -10.09 -17.25
N VAL A 179 -3.36 -10.75 -17.04
CA VAL A 179 -3.99 -10.91 -15.72
C VAL A 179 -3.03 -11.61 -14.75
N GLY A 180 -2.40 -12.71 -15.19
CA GLY A 180 -1.40 -13.43 -14.39
C GLY A 180 -0.22 -12.56 -13.96
N ALA A 181 0.30 -11.73 -14.86
CA ALA A 181 1.37 -10.76 -14.55
C ALA A 181 0.92 -9.75 -13.48
N ALA A 182 -0.30 -9.23 -13.56
CA ALA A 182 -0.84 -8.31 -12.55
C ALA A 182 -0.94 -8.97 -11.15
N PHE A 183 -1.39 -10.22 -11.08
CA PHE A 183 -1.41 -10.99 -9.83
C PHE A 183 -0.02 -11.32 -9.30
N ALA A 184 0.95 -11.60 -10.18
CA ALA A 184 2.35 -11.78 -9.78
C ALA A 184 2.93 -10.48 -9.17
N VAL A 185 2.65 -9.31 -9.77
CA VAL A 185 3.01 -8.01 -9.18
C VAL A 185 2.31 -7.82 -7.82
N ARG A 186 1.05 -8.25 -7.66
CA ARG A 186 0.35 -8.22 -6.36
C ARG A 186 0.96 -9.13 -5.30
N ALA A 187 1.49 -10.27 -5.69
CA ALA A 187 2.18 -11.16 -4.75
C ALA A 187 3.48 -10.52 -4.22
N VAL A 188 4.23 -9.84 -5.09
CA VAL A 188 5.52 -9.20 -4.73
C VAL A 188 5.31 -7.85 -4.03
N VAL A 189 4.35 -7.06 -4.50
CA VAL A 189 3.97 -5.75 -3.95
C VAL A 189 2.50 -5.83 -3.55
N PRO A 190 2.16 -6.17 -2.30
CA PRO A 190 0.76 -6.27 -1.88
C PRO A 190 0.02 -4.93 -1.92
N THR A 191 -1.29 -4.97 -2.13
CA THR A 191 -2.18 -3.79 -2.15
C THR A 191 -2.49 -3.37 -0.72
N ARG A 192 -2.68 -2.08 -0.42
CA ARG A 192 -2.99 -1.61 0.96
C ARG A 192 -4.20 -2.29 1.61
N ALA A 193 -5.22 -2.67 0.86
CA ALA A 193 -6.35 -3.45 1.38
C ALA A 193 -5.94 -4.83 1.95
N GLN A 194 -4.83 -5.42 1.47
CA GLN A 194 -4.25 -6.65 2.03
C GLN A 194 -3.42 -6.39 3.29
N HIS A 195 -3.21 -5.13 3.66
CA HIS A 195 -2.47 -4.72 4.85
C HIS A 195 -3.38 -4.31 6.00
N THR A 196 -4.66 -4.01 5.75
CA THR A 196 -5.56 -3.58 6.81
C THR A 196 -5.85 -4.76 7.75
N PRO A 197 -5.52 -4.66 9.05
CA PRO A 197 -5.89 -5.66 10.07
C PRO A 197 -7.40 -5.96 10.04
N PRO A 198 -7.91 -7.11 10.51
CA PRO A 198 -9.34 -7.34 10.67
C PRO A 198 -10.02 -6.23 11.47
N ALA A 199 -11.27 -5.92 11.14
CA ALA A 199 -12.06 -4.90 11.84
C ALA A 199 -12.74 -5.48 13.09
N ARG A 200 -11.94 -5.88 14.07
CA ARG A 200 -12.40 -6.42 15.35
C ARG A 200 -11.51 -5.93 16.50
N PRO A 201 -12.08 -5.74 17.69
CA PRO A 201 -13.50 -5.81 18.01
C PRO A 201 -14.27 -4.59 17.47
N ARG A 202 -15.51 -4.81 17.02
CA ARG A 202 -16.39 -3.72 16.58
C ARG A 202 -16.82 -2.89 17.78
N ALA A 203 -16.97 -1.59 17.57
CA ALA A 203 -17.48 -0.66 18.56
C ALA A 203 -18.74 -0.01 18.01
N GLU A 204 -19.74 0.19 18.87
CA GLU A 204 -20.83 1.09 18.56
C GLU A 204 -20.31 2.52 18.68
N VAL A 205 -20.37 3.27 17.58
CA VAL A 205 -20.00 4.68 17.51
C VAL A 205 -21.15 5.46 16.90
N PRO A 206 -21.33 6.74 17.27
CA PRO A 206 -22.44 7.51 16.75
C PRO A 206 -22.34 7.70 15.24
N ALA A 207 -23.44 7.47 14.51
CA ALA A 207 -23.54 7.93 13.12
C ALA A 207 -23.64 9.46 13.10
N LEU A 208 -22.84 10.11 12.24
CA LEU A 208 -22.80 11.57 12.08
C LEU A 208 -23.23 11.95 10.65
N PRO A 209 -24.53 11.91 10.31
CA PRO A 209 -25.00 12.40 9.02
C PRO A 209 -24.62 13.88 8.87
N GLY A 210 -24.06 14.27 7.72
CA GLY A 210 -23.60 15.63 7.47
C GLY A 210 -22.38 16.07 8.31
N GLY A 211 -21.90 15.24 9.26
CA GLY A 211 -20.80 15.57 10.16
C GLY A 211 -21.21 16.23 11.47
N GLU A 212 -22.51 16.32 11.78
CA GLU A 212 -22.99 17.01 12.98
C GLU A 212 -22.35 16.45 14.27
N GLY A 213 -21.67 17.30 15.02
CA GLY A 213 -20.96 16.94 16.27
C GLY A 213 -19.53 16.41 16.09
N LEU A 214 -19.02 16.37 14.85
CA LEU A 214 -17.59 16.19 14.57
C LEU A 214 -16.86 17.53 14.73
N VAL A 215 -15.78 17.54 15.50
CA VAL A 215 -14.82 18.66 15.51
C VAL A 215 -13.47 18.16 15.01
N MET A 216 -13.11 18.53 13.78
CA MET A 216 -11.89 18.11 13.09
C MET A 216 -10.78 19.14 13.27
N VAL A 217 -9.71 18.79 13.98
CA VAL A 217 -8.52 19.63 14.09
C VAL A 217 -7.50 19.26 13.01
N ALA A 218 -7.14 20.22 12.17
CA ALA A 218 -6.24 20.00 11.04
C ALA A 218 -4.92 20.77 11.21
N ASN A 219 -3.80 20.06 11.10
CA ASN A 219 -2.46 20.64 11.16
C ASN A 219 -2.04 21.13 9.76
N VAL A 220 -2.02 22.45 9.55
CA VAL A 220 -1.71 23.06 8.24
C VAL A 220 -0.29 22.74 7.75
N GLY A 221 0.66 22.57 8.68
CA GLY A 221 2.05 22.22 8.38
C GLY A 221 2.24 20.82 7.77
N SER A 222 1.19 19.99 7.74
CA SER A 222 1.22 18.66 7.11
C SER A 222 0.74 18.66 5.65
N GLY A 223 0.30 19.79 5.08
CA GLY A 223 -0.25 19.84 3.72
C GLY A 223 -1.66 19.26 3.63
N THR A 224 -2.48 19.57 4.63
CA THR A 224 -3.82 19.00 4.86
C THR A 224 -4.95 19.77 4.16
N SER A 225 -4.68 20.97 3.64
CA SER A 225 -5.71 21.91 3.15
C SER A 225 -6.67 21.33 2.10
N ASP A 226 -6.16 20.57 1.12
CA ASP A 226 -7.02 19.94 0.10
C ASP A 226 -7.98 18.89 0.70
N ARG A 227 -7.53 18.20 1.75
CA ARG A 227 -8.33 17.18 2.44
C ARG A 227 -9.36 17.79 3.37
N VAL A 228 -8.99 18.88 4.03
CA VAL A 228 -9.90 19.68 4.84
C VAL A 228 -11.04 20.20 3.98
N ARG A 229 -10.75 20.82 2.83
CA ARG A 229 -11.78 21.30 1.90
C ARG A 229 -12.71 20.17 1.45
N ALA A 230 -12.15 19.05 1.01
CA ALA A 230 -12.93 17.90 0.60
C ALA A 230 -13.77 17.30 1.74
N LEU A 231 -13.31 17.41 3.00
CA LEU A 231 -14.09 17.01 4.17
C LEU A 231 -15.28 17.94 4.38
N CYS A 232 -15.07 19.26 4.35
CA CYS A 232 -16.16 20.24 4.47
C CYS A 232 -17.21 20.09 3.35
N ASP A 233 -16.76 19.80 2.12
CA ASP A 233 -17.68 19.54 0.99
C ASP A 233 -18.53 18.29 1.21
N ALA A 234 -17.98 17.26 1.86
CA ALA A 234 -18.66 16.00 2.11
C ALA A 234 -19.49 15.99 3.41
N LEU A 235 -19.06 16.73 4.42
CA LEU A 235 -19.65 16.84 5.76
C LEU A 235 -19.82 18.32 6.10
N PRO A 236 -20.88 18.99 5.58
CA PRO A 236 -21.06 20.43 5.72
C PRO A 236 -21.34 20.89 7.16
N ASP A 237 -21.81 19.99 8.03
CA ASP A 237 -22.15 20.28 9.43
C ASP A 237 -21.00 19.95 10.40
N ALA A 238 -19.83 19.53 9.88
CA ALA A 238 -18.64 19.32 10.68
C ALA A 238 -17.95 20.65 11.03
N GLU A 239 -17.54 20.81 12.29
CA GLU A 239 -16.67 21.91 12.69
C GLU A 239 -15.22 21.56 12.32
N VAL A 240 -14.51 22.49 11.69
CA VAL A 240 -13.10 22.31 11.34
C VAL A 240 -12.25 23.45 11.90
N VAL A 241 -11.20 23.07 12.62
CA VAL A 241 -10.23 24.01 13.19
C VAL A 241 -8.86 23.76 12.55
N GLU A 242 -8.43 24.68 11.68
CA GLU A 242 -7.08 24.67 11.13
C GLU A 242 -6.11 25.37 12.09
N CYS A 243 -4.98 24.74 12.38
CA CYS A 243 -3.99 25.25 13.32
C CYS A 243 -2.54 24.97 12.88
N GLU A 244 -1.63 25.80 13.38
CA GLU A 244 -0.20 25.61 13.20
C GLU A 244 0.32 24.43 14.03
N PRO A 245 1.44 23.79 13.66
CA PRO A 245 1.97 22.61 14.35
C PRO A 245 2.16 22.77 15.87
N GLY A 246 2.46 23.99 16.33
CA GLY A 246 2.65 24.30 17.75
C GLY A 246 1.36 24.35 18.57
N ASP A 247 0.22 24.65 17.93
CA ASP A 247 -1.05 24.87 18.60
C ASP A 247 -1.97 23.63 18.59
N VAL A 248 -1.60 22.60 17.83
CA VAL A 248 -2.36 21.35 17.64
C VAL A 248 -2.88 20.78 18.97
N ARG A 249 -2.04 20.66 19.99
CA ARG A 249 -2.45 20.09 21.29
C ARG A 249 -3.48 20.98 22.00
N ALA A 250 -3.33 22.30 21.93
CA ALA A 250 -4.25 23.23 22.56
C ALA A 250 -5.62 23.24 21.86
N GLU A 251 -5.63 23.21 20.52
CA GLU A 251 -6.87 23.17 19.75
C GLU A 251 -7.60 21.83 19.88
N LEU A 252 -6.87 20.70 19.93
CA LEU A 252 -7.47 19.39 20.22
C LEU A 252 -8.12 19.36 21.61
N GLU A 253 -7.50 19.98 22.62
CA GLU A 253 -8.06 20.04 23.98
C GLU A 253 -9.35 20.88 24.02
N LYS A 254 -9.36 22.03 23.34
CA LYS A 254 -10.58 22.86 23.18
C LYS A 254 -11.68 22.08 22.47
N ALA A 255 -11.36 21.46 21.34
CA ALA A 255 -12.29 20.65 20.56
C ALA A 255 -12.91 19.52 21.38
N ALA A 256 -12.10 18.82 22.18
CA ALA A 256 -12.59 17.74 23.03
C ALA A 256 -13.59 18.20 24.11
N GLY A 257 -13.60 19.48 24.47
CA GLY A 257 -14.53 20.03 25.45
C GLY A 257 -16.00 20.08 24.99
N HIS A 258 -16.24 20.11 23.68
CA HIS A 258 -17.60 20.22 23.11
C HIS A 258 -17.90 19.23 21.97
N ALA A 259 -16.89 18.52 21.47
CA ALA A 259 -17.07 17.53 20.41
C ALA A 259 -17.84 16.29 20.90
N ARG A 260 -18.76 15.79 20.08
CA ARG A 260 -19.30 14.43 20.22
C ARG A 260 -18.30 13.39 19.73
N VAL A 261 -17.53 13.76 18.69
CA VAL A 261 -16.46 12.97 18.09
C VAL A 261 -15.27 13.88 17.81
N LEU A 262 -14.10 13.50 18.33
CA LEU A 262 -12.87 14.24 18.06
C LEU A 262 -12.29 13.79 16.73
N GLY A 263 -12.07 14.73 15.82
CA GLY A 263 -11.41 14.50 14.54
C GLY A 263 -9.99 15.06 14.51
N VAL A 264 -9.09 14.38 13.79
CA VAL A 264 -7.75 14.89 13.52
C VAL A 264 -7.34 14.68 12.06
N CYS A 265 -6.77 15.71 11.44
CA CYS A 265 -6.13 15.64 10.13
C CYS A 265 -4.64 16.04 10.24
N GLY A 266 -3.74 15.06 10.16
CA GLY A 266 -2.30 15.31 10.33
C GLY A 266 -1.44 14.06 10.16
N GLY A 267 -0.15 14.20 10.48
CA GLY A 267 0.80 13.08 10.53
C GLY A 267 0.69 12.25 11.81
N ASP A 268 1.53 11.22 11.94
CA ASP A 268 1.46 10.26 13.07
C ASP A 268 1.59 10.93 14.45
N GLY A 269 2.41 11.98 14.61
CA GLY A 269 2.52 12.73 15.87
C GLY A 269 1.25 13.52 16.23
N THR A 270 0.63 14.20 15.25
CA THR A 270 -0.65 14.90 15.44
C THR A 270 -1.76 13.90 15.82
N VAL A 271 -1.78 12.73 15.18
CA VAL A 271 -2.73 11.66 15.48
C VAL A 271 -2.50 11.07 16.87
N ASN A 272 -1.24 10.92 17.30
CA ASN A 272 -0.89 10.49 18.64
C ASN A 272 -1.42 11.45 19.72
N ALA A 273 -1.20 12.75 19.54
CA ALA A 273 -1.71 13.78 20.44
C ALA A 273 -3.25 13.76 20.54
N ALA A 274 -3.93 13.60 19.40
CA ALA A 274 -5.39 13.48 19.38
C ALA A 274 -5.89 12.22 20.09
N ALA A 275 -5.21 11.09 19.95
CA ALA A 275 -5.56 9.87 20.65
C ALA A 275 -5.36 9.99 22.18
N GLU A 276 -4.31 10.66 22.63
CA GLU A 276 -4.10 10.95 24.05
C GLU A 276 -5.25 11.78 24.64
N ILE A 277 -5.72 12.80 23.90
CA ILE A 277 -6.84 13.65 24.30
C ILE A 277 -8.16 12.88 24.26
N ALA A 278 -8.42 12.15 23.17
CA ALA A 278 -9.62 11.31 23.03
C ALA A 278 -9.74 10.28 24.16
N LEU A 279 -8.64 9.64 24.56
CA LEU A 279 -8.62 8.72 25.70
C LEU A 279 -8.97 9.40 27.03
N ARG A 280 -8.47 10.61 27.27
CA ARG A 280 -8.74 11.36 28.51
C ARG A 280 -10.20 11.81 28.61
N HIS A 281 -10.80 12.21 27.50
CA HIS A 281 -12.19 12.68 27.42
C HIS A 281 -13.20 11.56 27.13
N GLY A 282 -12.74 10.34 26.81
CA GLY A 282 -13.62 9.22 26.48
C GLY A 282 -14.34 9.37 25.13
N LEU A 283 -13.76 10.12 24.18
CA LEU A 283 -14.35 10.41 22.89
C LEU A 283 -13.95 9.40 21.81
N PRO A 284 -14.86 9.01 20.89
CA PRO A 284 -14.49 8.36 19.66
C PRO A 284 -13.57 9.26 18.82
N LEU A 285 -12.56 8.67 18.17
CA LEU A 285 -11.59 9.39 17.36
C LEU A 285 -11.78 9.11 15.85
N ALA A 286 -11.87 10.18 15.07
CA ALA A 286 -11.88 10.16 13.61
C ALA A 286 -10.51 10.62 13.08
N VAL A 287 -9.86 9.80 12.24
CA VAL A 287 -8.49 10.06 11.79
C VAL A 287 -8.44 10.21 10.28
N LEU A 288 -7.99 11.37 9.81
CA LEU A 288 -7.76 11.65 8.40
C LEU A 288 -6.25 11.78 8.13
N PRO A 289 -5.66 11.01 7.18
CA PRO A 289 -4.23 11.04 6.94
C PRO A 289 -3.79 12.38 6.34
N GLY A 290 -2.95 13.11 7.06
CA GLY A 290 -2.41 14.41 6.66
C GLY A 290 -0.90 14.43 6.43
N GLY A 291 -0.13 13.51 7.02
CA GLY A 291 1.34 13.51 6.94
C GLY A 291 1.94 12.59 5.88
N THR A 292 3.24 12.31 6.02
CA THR A 292 4.01 11.51 5.04
C THR A 292 3.76 10.00 5.16
N LEU A 293 3.75 9.47 6.40
CA LEU A 293 3.73 8.02 6.67
C LEU A 293 2.33 7.51 7.03
N ASN A 294 1.61 8.23 7.90
CA ASN A 294 0.21 7.98 8.30
C ASN A 294 -0.07 6.51 8.63
N HIS A 295 0.83 5.90 9.39
CA HIS A 295 0.79 4.47 9.68
C HIS A 295 -0.53 4.08 10.34
N PHE A 296 -0.98 4.86 11.33
CA PHE A 296 -2.20 4.55 12.06
C PHE A 296 -3.46 4.67 11.17
N ALA A 297 -3.61 5.77 10.43
CA ALA A 297 -4.74 5.97 9.53
C ALA A 297 -4.87 4.84 8.49
N TYR A 298 -3.74 4.41 7.91
CA TYR A 298 -3.75 3.32 6.94
C TYR A 298 -4.03 1.95 7.57
N ASP A 299 -3.62 1.71 8.81
CA ASP A 299 -3.99 0.51 9.55
C ASP A 299 -5.49 0.51 9.91
N LEU A 300 -6.13 1.67 10.05
CA LEU A 300 -7.60 1.78 10.12
C LEU A 300 -8.28 1.56 8.77
N GLY A 301 -7.53 1.55 7.66
CA GLY A 301 -8.08 1.46 6.31
C GLY A 301 -8.62 2.80 5.78
N VAL A 302 -8.29 3.92 6.43
CA VAL A 302 -8.65 5.27 5.99
C VAL A 302 -7.51 5.85 5.15
N GLU A 303 -7.73 5.99 3.84
CA GLU A 303 -6.74 6.55 2.93
C GLU A 303 -7.11 7.96 2.44
N ASP A 304 -8.40 8.20 2.28
CA ASP A 304 -8.95 9.46 1.82
C ASP A 304 -10.22 9.85 2.59
N VAL A 305 -10.75 11.03 2.26
CA VAL A 305 -11.91 11.62 2.92
C VAL A 305 -13.14 10.72 2.77
N ARG A 306 -13.32 10.04 1.63
CA ARG A 306 -14.51 9.22 1.38
C ARG A 306 -14.56 8.01 2.29
N ASP A 307 -13.40 7.41 2.57
CA ASP A 307 -13.29 6.29 3.51
C ASP A 307 -13.77 6.71 4.90
N LEU A 308 -13.35 7.90 5.36
CA LEU A 308 -13.70 8.43 6.67
C LEU A 308 -15.16 8.89 6.73
N CYS A 309 -15.64 9.68 5.75
CA CYS A 309 -17.02 10.15 5.69
C CYS A 309 -18.00 8.99 5.69
N GLY A 310 -17.77 7.97 4.85
CA GLY A 310 -18.64 6.80 4.83
C GLY A 310 -18.68 6.06 6.16
N ALA A 311 -17.56 5.99 6.89
CA ALA A 311 -17.53 5.40 8.23
C ALA A 311 -18.28 6.27 9.26
N LEU A 312 -18.13 7.59 9.20
CA LEU A 312 -18.81 8.54 10.07
C LEU A 312 -20.33 8.51 9.87
N GLU A 313 -20.79 8.58 8.62
CA GLU A 313 -22.21 8.56 8.26
C GLU A 313 -22.90 7.25 8.68
N ARG A 314 -22.19 6.12 8.57
CA ARG A 314 -22.73 4.80 8.92
C ARG A 314 -22.51 4.40 10.38
N GLY A 315 -21.78 5.19 11.16
CA GLY A 315 -21.43 4.83 12.55
C GLY A 315 -20.55 3.58 12.62
N GLU A 316 -19.58 3.46 11.70
CA GLU A 316 -18.67 2.31 11.62
C GLU A 316 -17.41 2.55 12.46
N GLY A 317 -17.26 1.79 13.54
CA GLY A 317 -16.13 1.91 14.46
C GLY A 317 -15.60 0.59 14.99
N VAL A 318 -14.37 0.64 15.51
CA VAL A 318 -13.69 -0.46 16.21
C VAL A 318 -13.02 0.05 17.47
N ARG A 319 -12.74 -0.84 18.42
CA ARG A 319 -11.79 -0.54 19.51
C ARG A 319 -10.41 -1.00 19.12
N VAL A 320 -9.39 -0.23 19.50
CA VAL A 320 -7.99 -0.55 19.28
C VAL A 320 -7.21 -0.42 20.57
N ASP A 321 -6.12 -1.16 20.67
CA ASP A 321 -5.22 -1.06 21.78
C ASP A 321 -4.35 0.20 21.68
N VAL A 322 -3.95 0.71 22.84
CA VAL A 322 -3.01 1.81 22.93
C VAL A 322 -1.82 1.41 23.80
N GLY A 323 -0.62 1.70 23.34
CA GLY A 323 0.58 1.59 24.16
C GLY A 323 0.66 2.77 25.12
N ARG A 324 0.99 2.53 26.38
CA ARG A 324 1.27 3.57 27.38
C ARG A 324 2.70 3.42 27.87
N PHE A 325 3.38 4.55 28.04
CA PHE A 325 4.70 4.59 28.68
C PHE A 325 4.66 5.48 29.92
N ALA A 326 5.50 5.14 30.91
CA ALA A 326 5.71 5.92 32.10
C ALA A 326 7.19 5.86 32.51
N SER A 327 7.81 7.03 32.73
CA SER A 327 9.16 7.18 33.25
C SER A 327 9.23 8.38 34.19
N GLY A 328 9.44 8.12 35.49
CA GLY A 328 9.36 9.16 36.51
C GLY A 328 8.00 9.87 36.51
N GLY A 329 8.00 11.20 36.39
CA GLY A 329 6.79 12.02 36.25
C GLY A 329 6.23 12.06 34.83
N ARG A 330 6.99 11.60 33.83
CA ARG A 330 6.59 11.61 32.43
C ARG A 330 5.73 10.40 32.08
N ARG A 331 4.61 10.66 31.43
CA ARG A 331 3.68 9.66 30.90
C ARG A 331 3.18 10.10 29.55
N GLY A 332 2.85 9.12 28.71
CA GLY A 332 2.25 9.36 27.41
C GLY A 332 1.79 8.07 26.77
N VAL A 333 1.23 8.19 25.57
CA VAL A 333 0.70 7.06 24.81
C VAL A 333 1.37 6.94 23.44
N PHE A 334 1.29 5.76 22.85
CA PHE A 334 1.74 5.49 21.49
C PHE A 334 0.80 4.51 20.79
N LEU A 335 0.44 4.86 19.55
CA LEU A 335 -0.43 4.12 18.67
C LEU A 335 0.33 3.16 17.79
N ASN A 336 1.55 3.47 17.35
CA ASN A 336 2.33 2.62 16.44
C ASN A 336 3.56 2.04 17.13
N THR A 337 4.51 2.88 17.53
CA THR A 337 5.84 2.41 17.93
C THR A 337 6.46 3.27 19.01
N PHE A 338 7.18 2.61 19.91
CA PHE A 338 8.06 3.20 20.91
C PHE A 338 9.49 2.67 20.73
N SER A 339 10.51 3.49 20.96
CA SER A 339 11.91 3.06 20.83
C SER A 339 12.89 3.81 21.74
N LEU A 340 13.99 3.13 22.07
CA LEU A 340 15.15 3.63 22.81
C LEU A 340 16.45 3.26 22.09
N GLY A 341 17.49 4.06 22.34
CA GLY A 341 18.85 3.83 21.84
C GLY A 341 19.12 4.50 20.49
N VAL A 342 19.70 3.76 19.55
CA VAL A 342 20.18 4.31 18.27
C VAL A 342 19.09 5.06 17.49
N TYR A 343 17.85 4.58 17.47
CA TYR A 343 16.81 5.18 16.61
C TYR A 343 16.45 6.62 17.01
N PRO A 344 16.07 6.92 18.27
CA PRO A 344 15.85 8.30 18.72
C PRO A 344 17.02 9.24 18.41
N GLU A 345 18.25 8.78 18.63
CA GLU A 345 19.45 9.57 18.34
C GLU A 345 19.62 9.87 16.85
N LEU A 346 19.33 8.89 15.98
CA LEU A 346 19.35 9.09 14.53
C LEU A 346 18.33 10.13 14.07
N VAL A 347 17.12 10.08 14.63
CA VAL A 347 16.06 11.04 14.31
C VAL A 347 16.49 12.44 14.77
N HIS A 348 16.97 12.56 16.01
CA HIS A 348 17.44 13.82 16.59
C HIS A 348 18.58 14.45 15.77
N GLU A 349 19.62 13.69 15.43
CA GLU A 349 20.72 14.21 14.59
C GLU A 349 20.25 14.52 13.16
N ARG A 350 19.35 13.72 12.58
CA ARG A 350 18.79 14.01 11.25
C ARG A 350 18.02 15.32 11.26
N GLU A 351 17.17 15.57 12.24
CA GLU A 351 16.38 16.80 12.34
C GLU A 351 17.26 18.02 12.54
N ARG A 352 18.32 17.91 13.35
CA ARG A 352 19.30 18.97 13.56
C ARG A 352 20.00 19.42 12.27
N TRP A 353 20.27 18.48 11.36
CA TRP A 353 21.03 18.75 10.12
C TRP A 353 20.16 18.90 8.88
N SER A 354 18.93 18.38 8.88
CA SER A 354 18.04 18.40 7.72
C SER A 354 17.84 19.81 7.13
N PRO A 355 17.67 20.89 7.93
CA PRO A 355 17.55 22.25 7.39
C PRO A 355 18.81 22.77 6.68
N ARG A 356 20.00 22.22 6.99
CA ARG A 356 21.28 22.71 6.47
C ARG A 356 21.76 21.96 5.24
N ILE A 357 21.55 20.65 5.20
CA ILE A 357 22.12 19.76 4.17
C ILE A 357 21.07 18.89 3.47
N GLY A 358 19.79 19.09 3.77
CA GLY A 358 18.69 18.29 3.23
C GLY A 358 18.50 16.95 3.95
N GLY A 359 17.30 16.40 3.85
CA GLY A 359 16.87 15.26 4.68
C GLY A 359 17.60 13.93 4.44
N TRP A 360 17.99 13.64 3.19
CA TRP A 360 18.73 12.39 2.87
C TRP A 360 20.20 12.45 3.30
N PRO A 361 20.98 13.51 2.97
CA PRO A 361 22.34 13.66 3.49
C PRO A 361 22.39 13.73 5.02
N ALA A 362 21.43 14.41 5.65
CA ALA A 362 21.31 14.46 7.11
C ALA A 362 21.09 13.07 7.73
N GLY A 363 20.32 12.20 7.08
CA GLY A 363 20.13 10.82 7.54
C GLY A 363 21.43 9.99 7.49
N VAL A 364 22.24 10.15 6.44
CA VAL A 364 23.54 9.46 6.32
C VAL A 364 24.52 9.98 7.37
N LEU A 365 24.59 11.31 7.55
CA LEU A 365 25.44 11.92 8.58
C LEU A 365 25.06 11.46 9.98
N ALA A 366 23.76 11.44 10.30
CA ALA A 366 23.24 10.93 11.56
C ALA A 366 23.66 9.47 11.78
N ALA A 367 23.51 8.61 10.76
CA ALA A 367 23.94 7.21 10.83
C ALA A 367 25.43 7.06 11.14
N VAL A 368 26.29 7.80 10.45
CA VAL A 368 27.74 7.75 10.69
C VAL A 368 28.10 8.23 12.09
N ARG A 369 27.47 9.31 12.57
CA ARG A 369 27.75 9.88 13.89
C ARG A 369 27.29 8.98 15.03
N VAL A 370 26.05 8.50 14.98
CA VAL A 370 25.48 7.64 16.04
C VAL A 370 26.20 6.29 16.11
N LEU A 371 26.54 5.69 14.96
CA LEU A 371 27.27 4.41 14.93
C LEU A 371 28.74 4.53 15.38
N ARG A 372 29.32 5.74 15.34
CA ARG A 372 30.70 6.02 15.79
C ARG A 372 30.74 6.66 17.18
N ALA A 373 29.62 6.99 17.78
CA ALA A 373 29.58 7.58 19.12
C ALA A 373 29.87 6.51 20.18
N ASP A 374 30.72 6.84 21.15
CA ASP A 374 31.02 5.98 22.31
C ASP A 374 29.87 5.96 23.35
N ARG A 375 28.68 6.45 22.98
CA ARG A 375 27.50 6.58 23.88
C ARG A 375 26.60 5.34 23.89
N HIS A 376 26.96 4.32 23.11
CA HIS A 376 26.25 3.06 23.04
C HIS A 376 27.22 1.90 23.30
N PRO A 377 26.75 0.79 23.87
CA PRO A 377 25.36 0.43 24.17
C PRO A 377 24.79 1.11 25.42
N LEU A 378 23.48 1.41 25.43
CA LEU A 378 22.77 1.85 26.63
C LEU A 378 22.68 0.69 27.63
N GLU A 379 22.85 0.97 28.92
CA GLU A 379 22.67 -0.04 29.97
C GLU A 379 21.21 -0.05 30.41
N ALA A 380 20.58 -1.23 30.37
CA ALA A 380 19.24 -1.42 30.91
C ALA A 380 19.14 -2.77 31.62
N GLU A 381 18.41 -2.78 32.72
CA GLU A 381 18.08 -3.99 33.46
C GLU A 381 16.79 -4.59 32.94
N VAL A 382 16.88 -5.81 32.40
CA VAL A 382 15.75 -6.56 31.86
C VAL A 382 15.64 -7.87 32.63
N ARG A 383 14.55 -8.03 33.40
CA ARG A 383 14.30 -9.20 34.28
C ARG A 383 15.42 -9.45 35.30
N GLY A 384 15.86 -8.41 36.01
CA GLY A 384 16.84 -8.57 37.09
C GLY A 384 18.31 -8.68 36.64
N ARG A 385 18.59 -8.51 35.34
CA ARG A 385 19.95 -8.58 34.79
C ARG A 385 20.26 -7.34 33.97
N ARG A 386 21.35 -6.65 34.34
CA ARG A 386 21.93 -5.57 33.53
C ARG A 386 22.40 -6.11 32.18
N ARG A 387 21.97 -5.47 31.11
CA ARG A 387 22.33 -5.83 29.74
C ARG A 387 22.64 -4.57 28.94
N PRO A 388 23.76 -4.55 28.21
CA PRO A 388 24.00 -3.53 27.22
C PRO A 388 23.05 -3.72 26.03
N LEU A 389 22.38 -2.67 25.59
CA LEU A 389 21.47 -2.65 24.45
C LEU A 389 21.89 -1.56 23.44
N TRP A 390 21.88 -1.88 22.15
CA TRP A 390 21.99 -0.86 21.10
C TRP A 390 20.64 -0.22 20.78
N MET A 391 19.58 -1.02 20.89
CA MET A 391 18.24 -0.61 20.53
C MET A 391 17.23 -1.41 21.31
N LEU A 392 16.18 -0.74 21.74
CA LEU A 392 14.93 -1.36 22.12
C LEU A 392 13.82 -0.75 21.29
N PHE A 393 12.96 -1.59 20.75
CA PHE A 393 11.80 -1.21 19.96
C PHE A 393 10.60 -1.95 20.51
N ALA A 394 9.49 -1.25 20.69
CA ALA A 394 8.22 -1.83 21.10
C ALA A 394 7.13 -1.37 20.12
N GLY A 395 6.58 -2.29 19.34
CA GLY A 395 5.42 -2.04 18.50
C GLY A 395 4.12 -2.20 19.29
N ASN A 396 3.16 -1.31 19.09
CA ASN A 396 1.80 -1.46 19.60
C ASN A 396 1.02 -2.45 18.72
N GLY A 397 1.09 -3.73 19.08
CA GLY A 397 0.59 -4.85 18.30
C GLY A 397 1.71 -5.64 17.61
N THR A 398 1.34 -6.82 17.11
CA THR A 398 2.27 -7.80 16.56
C THR A 398 2.68 -7.48 15.11
N TYR A 399 3.94 -7.07 14.93
CA TYR A 399 4.49 -6.75 13.61
C TYR A 399 5.02 -8.01 12.89
N HIS A 400 4.27 -8.44 11.87
CA HIS A 400 4.64 -9.53 10.98
C HIS A 400 5.51 -9.00 9.84
N ARG A 401 6.75 -9.50 9.74
CA ARG A 401 7.67 -9.24 8.62
C ARG A 401 7.94 -10.52 7.85
N ARG A 402 7.89 -10.43 6.51
CA ARG A 402 8.47 -11.43 5.60
C ARG A 402 9.61 -10.74 4.82
N GLY A 403 10.86 -11.04 5.17
CA GLY A 403 12.06 -10.47 4.54
C GLY A 403 12.35 -9.00 4.89
N LEU A 404 12.96 -8.25 3.96
CA LEU A 404 13.32 -6.82 4.09
C LEU A 404 12.11 -5.85 4.08
N ALA A 405 10.88 -6.36 4.00
CA ALA A 405 9.69 -5.54 3.94
C ALA A 405 9.36 -4.89 5.30
N SER A 406 8.72 -3.72 5.26
CA SER A 406 8.17 -3.08 6.47
C SER A 406 7.23 -4.03 7.21
N GLY A 407 7.32 -4.04 8.54
CA GLY A 407 6.45 -4.87 9.38
C GLY A 407 4.99 -4.43 9.30
N ARG A 408 4.08 -5.40 9.39
CA ARG A 408 2.63 -5.18 9.33
C ARG A 408 1.97 -5.61 10.63
N ARG A 409 1.02 -4.83 11.13
CA ARG A 409 0.12 -5.30 12.17
C ARG A 409 -0.94 -6.17 11.53
N LEU A 410 -1.24 -7.31 12.14
CA LEU A 410 -2.33 -8.16 11.72
C LEU A 410 -3.57 -7.99 12.58
N ASP A 411 -3.44 -7.34 13.73
CA ASP A 411 -4.53 -7.04 14.65
C ASP A 411 -4.15 -5.76 15.42
N LEU A 412 -5.11 -4.87 15.61
CA LEU A 412 -4.93 -3.64 16.40
C LEU A 412 -5.38 -3.82 17.86
N ALA A 413 -6.01 -4.94 18.18
CA ALA A 413 -6.57 -5.29 19.48
C ALA A 413 -6.02 -6.63 20.01
N ASP A 414 -4.75 -6.95 19.74
CA ASP A 414 -4.13 -8.23 20.14
C ASP A 414 -3.69 -8.31 21.60
N GLY A 415 -3.75 -7.21 22.35
CA GLY A 415 -3.32 -7.14 23.74
C GLY A 415 -1.82 -7.30 23.95
N GLN A 416 -0.99 -7.26 22.89
CA GLN A 416 0.46 -7.48 22.98
C GLN A 416 1.28 -6.27 22.49
N LEU A 417 2.46 -6.11 23.08
CA LEU A 417 3.56 -5.31 22.55
C LEU A 417 4.56 -6.23 21.84
N ASP A 418 4.96 -5.92 20.61
CA ASP A 418 6.07 -6.60 19.92
C ASP A 418 7.40 -5.94 20.30
N VAL A 419 8.07 -6.51 21.31
CA VAL A 419 9.32 -5.98 21.86
C VAL A 419 10.51 -6.63 21.18
N ARG A 420 11.37 -5.81 20.59
CA ARG A 420 12.61 -6.21 19.92
C ARG A 420 13.80 -5.50 20.55
N VAL A 421 14.83 -6.26 20.82
CA VAL A 421 16.03 -5.78 21.48
C VAL A 421 17.24 -6.17 20.63
N VAL A 422 18.12 -5.22 20.38
CA VAL A 422 19.44 -5.47 19.79
C VAL A 422 20.47 -5.38 20.91
N HIS A 423 21.13 -6.49 21.19
CA HIS A 423 22.09 -6.60 22.29
C HIS A 423 23.40 -5.89 21.94
N GLY A 424 23.99 -5.24 22.95
CA GLY A 424 25.31 -4.65 22.94
C GLY A 424 26.40 -5.63 22.52
N GLY A 425 27.39 -5.14 21.78
CA GLY A 425 28.53 -5.93 21.32
C GLY A 425 29.25 -5.32 20.12
N ARG A 426 30.31 -6.00 19.66
CA ARG A 426 31.15 -5.58 18.52
C ARG A 426 30.33 -5.52 17.22
N ARG A 427 30.64 -4.56 16.35
CA ARG A 427 30.03 -4.31 15.02
C ARG A 427 28.53 -3.97 15.08
N PRO A 428 28.14 -2.79 15.59
CA PRO A 428 26.73 -2.37 15.74
C PRO A 428 25.95 -2.43 14.42
N ALA A 429 26.54 -1.96 13.32
CA ALA A 429 25.88 -1.95 12.02
C ALA A 429 25.45 -3.36 11.56
N LEU A 430 26.29 -4.37 11.75
CA LEU A 430 25.98 -5.75 11.37
C LEU A 430 24.86 -6.33 12.24
N ARG A 431 24.84 -6.00 13.54
CA ARG A 431 23.80 -6.46 14.47
C ARG A 431 22.45 -5.77 14.24
N LEU A 432 22.46 -4.48 13.94
CA LEU A 432 21.27 -3.73 13.56
C LEU A 432 20.71 -4.24 12.23
N LEU A 433 21.57 -4.53 11.26
CA LEU A 433 21.18 -5.13 9.99
C LEU A 433 20.60 -6.55 10.19
N SER A 434 21.24 -7.39 11.00
CA SER A 434 20.74 -8.74 11.27
C SER A 434 19.39 -8.70 12.00
N ALA A 435 19.20 -7.76 12.92
CA ALA A 435 17.91 -7.53 13.58
C ALA A 435 16.84 -7.01 12.63
N ALA A 436 17.19 -6.14 11.67
CA ALA A 436 16.26 -5.64 10.65
C ALA A 436 15.75 -6.76 9.72
N LEU A 437 16.60 -7.77 9.48
CA LEU A 437 16.30 -8.96 8.69
C LEU A 437 15.57 -10.07 9.47
N ALA A 438 15.44 -9.92 10.80
CA ALA A 438 14.92 -10.98 11.64
C ALA A 438 13.38 -11.03 11.71
N GLY A 439 12.84 -12.26 11.72
CA GLY A 439 11.41 -12.53 11.85
C GLY A 439 10.85 -12.31 13.26
N PRO A 440 9.52 -12.37 13.42
CA PRO A 440 8.89 -12.36 14.75
C PRO A 440 9.40 -13.56 15.56
N LEU A 441 9.71 -13.33 16.84
CA LEU A 441 10.14 -14.35 17.82
C LEU A 441 11.53 -14.98 17.61
N THR A 442 12.41 -14.35 16.83
CA THR A 442 13.81 -14.82 16.75
C THR A 442 14.62 -14.43 17.99
N ARG A 443 15.47 -15.35 18.45
CA ARG A 443 16.50 -15.09 19.47
C ARG A 443 17.87 -15.46 18.92
N SER A 444 18.81 -14.54 19.05
CA SER A 444 20.21 -14.74 18.72
C SER A 444 21.08 -14.00 19.75
N PRO A 445 22.40 -14.26 19.80
CA PRO A 445 23.31 -13.46 20.62
C PRO A 445 23.35 -11.97 20.26
N ALA A 446 22.86 -11.59 19.07
CA ALA A 446 22.80 -10.21 18.59
C ALA A 446 21.45 -9.53 18.85
N HIS A 447 20.34 -10.28 18.90
CA HIS A 447 19.01 -9.71 19.03
C HIS A 447 17.99 -10.69 19.65
N ALA A 448 16.96 -10.16 20.28
CA ALA A 448 15.84 -10.94 20.80
C ALA A 448 14.51 -10.27 20.47
N ALA A 449 13.50 -11.07 20.16
CA ALA A 449 12.11 -10.63 20.02
C ALA A 449 11.22 -11.37 21.02
N VAL A 450 10.30 -10.64 21.66
CA VAL A 450 9.32 -11.17 22.60
C VAL A 450 8.01 -10.40 22.48
N GLN A 451 6.90 -11.09 22.68
CA GLN A 451 5.58 -10.48 22.76
C GLN A 451 5.15 -10.48 24.22
N VAL A 452 4.84 -9.30 24.75
CA VAL A 452 4.42 -9.12 26.15
C VAL A 452 3.37 -8.01 26.26
N PRO A 453 2.39 -8.12 27.18
CA PRO A 453 1.45 -7.03 27.43
C PRO A 453 2.08 -5.87 28.23
N ARG A 454 3.17 -6.16 28.95
CA ARG A 454 3.88 -5.19 29.80
C ARG A 454 5.37 -5.46 29.81
N LEU A 455 6.15 -4.39 29.75
CA LEU A 455 7.60 -4.39 29.83
C LEU A 455 8.05 -3.38 30.88
N ARG A 456 8.94 -3.79 31.79
CA ARG A 456 9.61 -2.90 32.72
C ARG A 456 11.10 -2.92 32.45
N LEU A 457 11.68 -1.74 32.34
CA LEU A 457 13.10 -1.48 32.13
C LEU A 457 13.58 -0.67 33.31
N SER A 458 14.54 -1.19 34.05
CA SER A 458 15.14 -0.49 35.18
C SER A 458 16.58 -0.11 34.88
N GLY A 459 17.11 0.87 35.61
CA GLY A 459 18.52 1.28 35.47
C GLY A 459 18.85 1.96 34.13
N VAL A 460 17.83 2.47 33.44
CA VAL A 460 18.00 3.38 32.29
C VAL A 460 18.46 4.73 32.84
N ALA A 461 19.51 5.31 32.24
CA ALA A 461 20.04 6.59 32.69
C ALA A 461 19.03 7.73 32.43
N PRO A 462 18.80 8.64 33.40
CA PRO A 462 18.04 9.87 33.16
C PRO A 462 18.64 10.67 31.99
N GLY A 463 17.79 11.29 31.17
CA GLY A 463 18.21 11.99 29.95
C GLY A 463 18.40 11.09 28.72
N THR A 464 18.15 9.77 28.83
CA THR A 464 18.15 8.89 27.65
C THR A 464 17.00 9.27 26.72
N LEU A 465 17.30 9.50 25.45
CA LEU A 465 16.28 9.83 24.44
C LEU A 465 15.38 8.63 24.15
N MET A 466 14.07 8.86 24.19
CA MET A 466 13.04 7.95 23.74
C MET A 466 12.22 8.59 22.61
N ALA A 467 11.84 7.77 21.64
CA ALA A 467 11.00 8.17 20.52
C ALA A 467 9.71 7.36 20.49
N PHE A 468 8.58 8.02 20.30
CA PHE A 468 7.28 7.37 20.16
C PHE A 468 6.43 8.08 19.09
N ASP A 469 5.89 7.34 18.14
CA ASP A 469 5.08 7.85 17.01
C ASP A 469 5.63 9.11 16.28
N GLY A 470 6.95 9.29 16.29
CA GLY A 470 7.63 10.43 15.67
C GLY A 470 7.91 11.61 16.62
N GLU A 471 7.44 11.57 17.87
CA GLU A 471 7.84 12.52 18.91
C GLU A 471 9.09 12.03 19.66
N LEU A 472 9.91 12.97 20.13
CA LEU A 472 11.12 12.73 20.91
C LEU A 472 10.98 13.34 22.30
N THR A 473 11.36 12.59 23.33
CA THR A 473 11.47 13.09 24.69
C THR A 473 12.55 12.34 25.46
N GLU A 474 12.82 12.71 26.70
CA GLU A 474 13.85 12.11 27.55
C GLU A 474 13.23 11.31 28.69
N THR A 475 13.85 10.18 29.05
CA THR A 475 13.46 9.38 30.21
C THR A 475 13.94 10.02 31.51
N GLU A 476 13.18 9.85 32.60
CA GLU A 476 13.56 10.27 33.95
C GLU A 476 14.10 9.12 34.81
N GLY A 477 14.48 8.01 34.17
CA GLY A 477 15.02 6.81 34.83
C GLY A 477 14.28 5.55 34.37
N ASP A 478 13.84 4.74 35.33
CA ASP A 478 13.04 3.53 35.09
C ASP A 478 11.87 3.80 34.13
N LEU A 479 11.61 2.86 33.23
CA LEU A 479 10.60 2.97 32.19
C LEU A 479 9.67 1.75 32.24
N THR A 480 8.37 2.00 32.28
CA THR A 480 7.34 0.99 32.09
C THR A 480 6.63 1.23 30.78
N LEU A 481 6.53 0.20 29.96
CA LEU A 481 5.64 0.14 28.80
C LEU A 481 4.52 -0.84 29.11
N GLU A 482 3.30 -0.47 28.82
CA GLU A 482 2.15 -1.33 29.02
C GLU A 482 1.12 -1.16 27.90
N LYS A 483 0.36 -2.21 27.68
CA LYS A 483 -0.72 -2.23 26.72
C LYS A 483 -2.04 -1.86 27.42
N LEU A 484 -2.79 -0.95 26.83
CA LEU A 484 -4.17 -0.64 27.20
C LEU A 484 -5.08 -1.34 26.19
N PRO A 485 -5.65 -2.50 26.54
CA PRO A 485 -6.44 -3.29 25.60
C PRO A 485 -7.74 -2.57 25.26
N GLU A 486 -8.07 -2.51 23.97
CA GLU A 486 -9.32 -1.96 23.44
C GLU A 486 -9.68 -0.56 23.99
N ALA A 487 -8.67 0.24 24.33
CA ALA A 487 -8.85 1.47 25.09
C ALA A 487 -9.38 2.63 24.25
N LEU A 488 -9.04 2.68 22.96
CA LEU A 488 -9.43 3.78 22.08
C LEU A 488 -10.49 3.31 21.09
N THR A 489 -11.60 4.04 21.03
CA THR A 489 -12.65 3.84 20.03
C THR A 489 -12.35 4.71 18.82
N VAL A 490 -12.30 4.13 17.62
CA VAL A 490 -11.93 4.81 16.38
C VAL A 490 -12.92 4.54 15.26
N TYR A 491 -13.17 5.54 14.42
CA TYR A 491 -13.90 5.35 13.17
C TYR A 491 -13.07 4.57 12.17
N ARG A 492 -13.72 3.61 11.51
CA ARG A 492 -13.07 2.72 10.58
C ARG A 492 -14.06 2.19 9.54
N PRO A 493 -13.78 2.31 8.23
CA PRO A 493 -14.62 1.71 7.20
C PRO A 493 -14.65 0.18 7.36
N LEU A 494 -15.86 -0.38 7.41
CA LEU A 494 -16.06 -1.82 7.49
C LEU A 494 -16.25 -2.43 6.08
N PRO A 495 -15.56 -3.53 5.75
CA PRO A 495 -15.84 -4.26 4.52
C PRO A 495 -17.23 -4.91 4.62
N GLY A 496 -18.27 -4.25 4.08
CA GLY A 496 -19.63 -4.80 4.06
C GLY A 496 -20.79 -3.83 3.84
N GLY A 497 -20.59 -2.50 3.79
CA GLY A 497 -21.70 -1.54 3.63
C GLY A 497 -22.21 -1.29 2.21
N GLY A 498 -21.68 -1.98 1.18
CA GLY A 498 -22.01 -1.72 -0.22
C GLY A 498 -22.51 -2.95 -0.96
N LEU A 499 -23.74 -2.85 -1.47
CA LEU A 499 -24.43 -3.74 -2.42
C LEU A 499 -24.99 -5.06 -1.85
N LEU A 500 -26.06 -4.97 -1.05
CA LEU A 500 -27.23 -5.84 -1.10
C LEU A 500 -28.42 -5.10 -0.46
N SER A 501 -28.93 -4.07 -1.14
CA SER A 501 -30.27 -3.52 -0.93
C SER A 501 -30.78 -2.90 -2.21
#